data_AF-A0A6S7K188-F1
#
_entry.id   AF-A0A6S7K188-F1
#
_cell.length_a   1.000
_cell.length_b   1.000
_cell.length_c   1.000
_cell.angle_alpha   90.00
_cell.angle_beta   90.00
_cell.angle_gamma   90.00
#
_symmetry.space_group_name_H-M   'P 1'
#
loop_
_entity.id
_entity.type
_entity.pdbx_description
1 polymer ?
#
loop_
_entity_poly.entity_id
_entity_poly.type
_entity_poly.pdbx_seq_one_letter_code
_entity_poly.pdbx_strand_id
1 'polypeptide(L)'
;SKLPKNIFNFTIRYINNTLPTRKNLLKWGISPTSECSFCLNPESLLHVVAGCKTYLNEGRFTWRHDSVLNFIASILKSVNHCNLYADLPGYISPSVITGDELRPDLLITLEN
;
A
#
# COMPACT_ATOMS: atom_id res chain seq x y z
N SER A 1 7.75 -3.33 21.46
CA SER A 1 7.86 -2.03 20.76
C SER A 1 6.53 -1.29 20.90
N LYS A 2 6.53 0.02 21.23
CA LYS A 2 5.30 0.82 21.27
C LYS A 2 5.12 1.48 19.91
N LEU A 3 4.11 1.07 19.15
CA LEU A 3 3.73 1.77 17.92
C LEU A 3 3.35 3.23 18.26
N PRO A 4 3.68 4.21 17.40
CA PRO A 4 3.17 5.56 17.55
C PRO A 4 1.64 5.55 17.69
N LYS A 5 1.08 6.39 18.57
CA LYS A 5 -0.35 6.39 18.93
C LYS A 5 -1.28 6.35 17.71
N ASN A 6 -0.96 7.13 16.67
CA ASN A 6 -1.78 7.22 15.46
C ASN A 6 -1.74 5.92 14.65
N ILE A 7 -0.57 5.31 14.53
CA ILE A 7 -0.40 4.02 13.85
C ILE A 7 -1.13 2.93 14.62
N PHE A 8 -0.96 2.88 15.94
CA PHE A 8 -1.67 1.92 16.78
C PHE A 8 -3.20 2.04 16.62
N ASN A 9 -3.75 3.25 16.74
CA ASN A 9 -5.19 3.49 16.60
C ASN A 9 -5.69 3.11 15.20
N PHE A 10 -4.95 3.47 14.15
CA PHE A 10 -5.28 3.08 12.79
C PHE A 10 -5.29 1.55 12.64
N THR A 11 -4.23 0.87 13.09
CA THR A 11 -4.09 -0.58 12.99
C THR A 11 -5.21 -1.33 13.70
N ILE A 12 -5.52 -0.95 14.95
CA ILE A 12 -6.61 -1.59 15.70
C ILE A 12 -7.96 -1.38 15.00
N ARG A 13 -8.22 -0.17 14.48
CA ARG A 13 -9.46 0.10 13.74
C ARG A 13 -9.52 -0.65 12.41
N TYR A 14 -8.39 -0.76 11.72
CA TYR A 14 -8.26 -1.49 10.47
C TYR A 14 -8.58 -2.98 10.67
N ILE A 15 -7.92 -3.62 11.64
CA ILE A 15 -8.10 -5.05 11.95
C ILE A 15 -9.55 -5.35 12.35
N ASN A 16 -10.16 -4.48 13.14
CA ASN A 16 -11.54 -4.65 13.58
C ASN A 16 -12.59 -4.16 12.56
N ASN A 17 -12.18 -3.72 11.36
CA ASN A 17 -13.07 -3.14 10.36
C ASN A 17 -13.97 -2.01 10.92
N THR A 18 -13.39 -1.15 11.75
CA THR A 18 -14.04 0.03 12.38
C THR A 18 -13.44 1.34 11.89
N LEU A 19 -12.72 1.33 10.77
CA LEU A 19 -12.33 2.55 10.08
C LEU A 19 -13.56 3.25 9.48
N PRO A 20 -13.53 4.59 9.33
CA PRO A 20 -14.65 5.38 8.83
C PRO A 20 -14.84 5.25 7.30
N THR A 21 -15.02 4.01 6.81
CA THR A 21 -15.44 3.72 5.43
C THR A 21 -16.89 4.15 5.22
N ARG A 22 -17.34 4.47 4.00
CA ARG A 22 -18.75 4.88 3.79
C ARG A 22 -19.74 3.84 4.29
N LYS A 23 -19.42 2.54 4.16
CA LYS A 23 -20.24 1.46 4.72
C LYS A 23 -20.37 1.53 6.25
N ASN A 24 -19.30 1.87 6.97
CA ASN A 24 -19.35 2.04 8.42
C ASN A 24 -20.00 3.36 8.82
N LEU A 25 -19.74 4.45 8.10
CA LEU A 25 -20.37 5.74 8.33
C LEU A 25 -21.89 5.69 8.16
N LEU A 26 -22.39 4.91 7.19
CA LEU A 26 -23.82 4.64 7.05
C LEU A 26 -24.38 3.91 8.28
N LYS A 27 -23.70 2.87 8.75
CA LYS A 27 -24.11 2.11 9.95
C LYS A 27 -24.13 2.96 11.21
N TRP A 28 -23.25 3.95 11.31
CA TRP A 28 -23.20 4.88 12.44
C TRP A 28 -24.19 6.04 12.32
N GLY A 29 -24.99 6.09 11.25
CA GLY A 29 -25.93 7.20 11.00
C GLY A 29 -25.25 8.53 10.66
N ILE A 30 -23.97 8.50 10.27
CA ILE A 30 -23.19 9.71 9.93
C ILE A 30 -23.26 10.02 8.43
N SER A 31 -23.33 8.98 7.59
CA SER A 31 -23.45 9.13 6.13
C SER A 31 -24.82 8.65 5.65
N PRO A 32 -25.45 9.32 4.68
CA PRO A 32 -26.72 8.88 4.10
C PRO A 32 -26.56 7.71 3.10
N THR A 33 -25.33 7.45 2.64
CA THR A 33 -25.04 6.38 1.66
C THR A 33 -23.77 5.61 2.04
N SER A 34 -23.71 4.36 1.62
CA SER A 34 -22.51 3.51 1.71
C SER A 34 -21.66 3.53 0.44
N GLU A 35 -22.07 4.27 -0.57
CA GLU A 35 -21.43 4.26 -1.89
C GLU A 35 -20.11 5.04 -1.88
N CYS A 36 -19.14 4.47 -2.60
CA CYS A 36 -17.88 5.09 -2.95
C CYS A 36 -18.15 6.27 -3.89
N SER A 37 -17.56 7.43 -3.58
CA SER A 37 -17.73 8.65 -4.37
C SER A 37 -17.19 8.57 -5.80
N PHE A 38 -16.43 7.52 -6.14
CA PHE A 38 -15.76 7.39 -7.44
C PHE A 38 -16.35 6.32 -8.34
N CYS A 39 -16.81 5.20 -7.77
CA CYS A 39 -17.32 4.08 -8.56
C CYS A 39 -18.75 3.67 -8.20
N LEU A 40 -19.37 4.37 -7.24
CA LEU A 40 -20.75 4.16 -6.77
C LEU A 40 -21.07 2.76 -6.21
N ASN A 41 -20.06 1.91 -6.01
CA ASN A 41 -20.22 0.63 -5.33
C ASN A 41 -20.11 0.82 -3.81
N PRO A 42 -20.67 -0.10 -2.99
CA PRO A 42 -20.51 -0.05 -1.55
C PRO A 42 -19.03 0.00 -1.10
N GLU A 43 -18.65 1.09 -0.43
CA GLU A 43 -17.30 1.34 0.04
C GLU A 43 -17.05 0.61 1.37
N SER A 44 -16.69 -0.67 1.25
CA SER A 44 -16.17 -1.46 2.37
C SER A 44 -14.69 -1.17 2.63
N LEU A 45 -14.14 -1.70 3.74
CA LEU A 45 -12.70 -1.57 3.98
C LEU A 45 -11.86 -2.18 2.84
N LEU A 46 -12.21 -3.38 2.39
CA LEU A 46 -11.55 -4.03 1.25
C LEU A 46 -11.64 -3.19 -0.02
N HIS A 47 -12.78 -2.52 -0.22
CA HIS A 47 -12.97 -1.61 -1.35
C HIS A 47 -11.94 -0.48 -1.36
N VAL A 48 -11.75 0.20 -0.23
CA VAL A 48 -10.79 1.31 -0.10
C VAL A 48 -9.35 0.84 -0.33
N VAL A 49 -8.97 -0.32 0.22
CA VAL A 49 -7.58 -0.78 0.18
C VAL A 49 -7.17 -1.49 -1.11
N ALA A 50 -8.08 -2.21 -1.77
CA ALA A 50 -7.74 -3.03 -2.93
C ALA A 50 -8.89 -3.25 -3.94
N GLY A 51 -10.14 -2.91 -3.60
CA GLY A 51 -11.31 -3.33 -4.38
C GLY A 51 -11.92 -2.29 -5.33
N CYS A 52 -11.52 -1.02 -5.25
CA CYS A 52 -12.08 0.03 -6.10
C CYS A 52 -11.48 0.01 -7.52
N LYS A 53 -12.31 -0.34 -8.52
CA LYS A 53 -11.90 -0.32 -9.94
C LYS A 53 -11.46 1.06 -10.41
N THR A 54 -12.14 2.13 -9.97
CA THR A 54 -11.75 3.49 -10.33
C THR A 54 -10.38 3.84 -9.74
N TYR A 55 -10.11 3.49 -8.48
CA TYR A 55 -8.78 3.69 -7.87
C TYR A 55 -7.67 2.91 -8.56
N LEU A 56 -7.96 1.69 -9.01
CA LEU A 56 -7.04 0.90 -9.81
C LEU A 56 -6.72 1.60 -11.13
N ASN A 57 -7.75 1.98 -11.89
CA ASN A 57 -7.59 2.60 -13.21
C ASN A 57 -6.93 3.98 -13.15
N GLU A 58 -7.17 4.75 -12.09
CA GLU A 58 -6.51 6.04 -11.83
C GLU A 58 -5.11 5.88 -11.23
N GLY A 59 -4.60 4.65 -11.05
CA GLY A 59 -3.26 4.40 -10.54
C GLY A 59 -3.07 4.72 -9.05
N ARG A 60 -4.12 4.91 -8.27
CA ARG A 60 -4.01 5.24 -6.83
C ARG A 60 -3.39 4.10 -6.02
N PHE A 61 -3.66 2.86 -6.42
CA PHE A 61 -3.07 1.68 -5.79
C PHE A 61 -1.57 1.62 -6.06
N THR A 62 -1.16 1.83 -7.31
CA THR A 62 0.24 1.97 -7.72
C THR A 62 0.92 3.11 -6.96
N TRP A 63 0.31 4.29 -6.89
CA TRP A 63 0.88 5.42 -6.14
C TRP A 63 1.12 5.09 -4.66
N ARG A 64 0.16 4.44 -3.99
CA ARG A 64 0.32 4.03 -2.58
C ARG A 64 1.42 2.98 -2.41
N HIS A 65 1.45 2.00 -3.31
CA HIS A 65 2.46 0.95 -3.34
C HIS A 65 3.86 1.57 -3.50
N ASP A 66 4.04 2.35 -4.57
CA ASP A 66 5.31 2.98 -4.92
C ASP A 66 5.76 3.97 -3.85
N SER A 67 4.84 4.66 -3.16
CA SER A 67 5.20 5.56 -2.06
C SER A 67 5.86 4.81 -0.90
N VAL A 68 5.34 3.63 -0.55
CA VAL A 68 5.91 2.79 0.52
C VAL A 68 7.24 2.18 0.06
N LEU A 69 7.28 1.63 -1.15
CA LEU A 69 8.51 1.06 -1.71
C LEU A 69 9.61 2.12 -1.83
N ASN A 70 9.31 3.33 -2.32
CA ASN A 70 10.27 4.43 -2.41
C ASN A 70 10.82 4.81 -1.03
N PHE A 71 9.97 4.87 -0.01
CA PHE A 71 10.42 5.15 1.36
C PHE A 71 11.39 4.08 1.86
N ILE A 72 11.04 2.79 1.71
CA ILE A 72 11.92 1.69 2.11
C ILE A 72 13.23 1.73 1.29
N ALA A 73 13.15 1.87 -0.03
CA ALA A 73 14.31 1.97 -0.92
C ALA A 73 15.24 3.13 -0.52
N SER A 74 14.70 4.29 -0.13
CA SER A 74 15.50 5.44 0.31
C SER A 74 16.31 5.15 1.58
N ILE A 75 15.76 4.35 2.49
CA ILE A 75 16.48 3.89 3.68
C ILE A 75 17.55 2.88 3.27
N LEU A 76 17.20 1.93 2.40
CA LEU A 76 18.11 0.86 1.98
C LEU A 76 19.29 1.36 1.14
N LYS A 77 19.12 2.45 0.39
CA LYS A 77 20.23 3.13 -0.32
C LYS A 77 21.37 3.58 0.60
N SER A 78 21.08 3.78 1.89
CA SER A 78 22.11 4.16 2.87
C SER A 78 22.97 2.99 3.35
N VAL A 79 22.62 1.76 2.98
CA VAL A 79 23.38 0.56 3.35
C VAL A 79 24.59 0.43 2.44
N ASN A 80 25.79 0.40 3.03
CA ASN A 80 27.04 0.26 2.29
C ASN A 80 27.22 -1.17 1.74
N HIS A 81 28.01 -1.29 0.67
CA HIS A 81 28.41 -2.57 0.05
C HIS A 81 27.22 -3.41 -0.46
N CYS A 82 26.20 -2.74 -0.99
CA CYS A 82 24.96 -3.36 -1.41
C CYS A 82 24.44 -2.75 -2.72
N ASN A 83 24.00 -3.60 -3.65
CA ASN A 83 23.23 -3.17 -4.81
C ASN A 83 21.74 -3.28 -4.51
N LEU A 84 20.99 -2.21 -4.82
CA LEU A 84 19.54 -2.15 -4.61
C LEU A 84 18.79 -2.21 -5.94
N TYR A 85 17.85 -3.16 -6.01
CA TYR A 85 16.90 -3.34 -7.10
C TYR A 85 15.49 -3.15 -6.55
N ALA A 86 14.61 -2.54 -7.34
CA ALA A 86 13.24 -2.26 -6.92
C ALA A 86 12.28 -2.27 -8.11
N ASP A 87 11.05 -2.73 -7.89
CA ASP A 87 9.95 -2.58 -8.85
C ASP A 87 9.37 -1.16 -8.74
N LEU A 88 10.19 -0.18 -9.11
CA LEU A 88 9.91 1.24 -9.01
C LEU A 88 10.47 1.98 -10.23
N PRO A 89 9.83 3.09 -10.66
CA PRO A 89 10.41 3.95 -11.69
C PRO A 89 11.81 4.44 -11.30
N GLY A 90 12.78 4.26 -12.21
CA GLY A 90 14.16 4.68 -12.01
C GLY A 90 15.08 3.67 -11.31
N TYR A 91 14.57 2.47 -10.97
CA TYR A 91 15.36 1.36 -10.45
C TYR A 91 15.48 0.24 -11.49
N ILE A 92 16.52 -0.57 -11.35
CA ILE A 92 16.61 -1.83 -12.09
C ILE A 92 15.66 -2.83 -11.41
N SER A 93 14.81 -3.48 -12.20
CA SER A 93 13.85 -4.45 -11.70
C SER A 93 14.54 -5.67 -11.06
N PRO A 94 14.06 -6.17 -9.90
CA PRO A 94 14.58 -7.38 -9.27
C PRO A 94 14.55 -8.61 -10.18
N SER A 95 13.60 -8.68 -11.11
CA SER A 95 13.46 -9.77 -12.08
C SER A 95 14.70 -9.96 -12.98
N VAL A 96 15.56 -8.95 -13.09
CA VAL A 96 16.85 -9.08 -13.79
C VAL A 96 17.76 -10.10 -13.10
N ILE A 97 17.66 -10.24 -11.79
CA ILE A 97 18.43 -11.18 -10.98
C ILE A 97 17.65 -12.46 -10.72
N THR A 98 16.35 -12.33 -10.41
CA THR A 98 15.52 -13.46 -9.94
C THR A 98 14.75 -14.18 -11.04
N GLY A 99 14.76 -13.65 -12.27
CA GLY A 99 13.94 -14.16 -13.36
C GLY A 99 12.44 -14.09 -13.05
N ASP A 100 11.70 -15.06 -13.57
CA ASP A 100 10.24 -15.16 -13.40
C ASP A 100 9.81 -16.00 -12.20
N GLU A 101 10.74 -16.72 -11.56
CA GLU A 101 10.41 -17.63 -10.44
C GLU A 101 10.10 -16.87 -9.15
N LEU A 102 10.86 -15.80 -8.89
CA LEU A 102 10.64 -14.90 -7.76
C LEU A 102 10.45 -13.48 -8.28
N ARG A 103 9.39 -12.83 -7.82
CA ARG A 103 9.06 -11.43 -8.16
C ARG A 103 8.98 -10.57 -6.90
N PRO A 104 10.11 -10.35 -6.21
CA PRO A 104 10.12 -9.45 -5.07
C PRO A 104 9.99 -8.01 -5.55
N ASP A 105 9.35 -7.17 -4.75
CA ASP A 105 9.24 -5.73 -4.97
C ASP A 105 10.57 -4.99 -4.73
N LEU A 106 11.40 -5.54 -3.83
CA LEU A 106 12.70 -5.02 -3.45
C LEU A 106 13.69 -6.17 -3.33
N LEU A 107 14.90 -5.98 -3.87
CA LEU A 107 16.00 -6.94 -3.76
C LEU A 107 17.28 -6.19 -3.42
N ILE A 108 18.03 -6.73 -2.46
CA ILE A 108 19.36 -6.27 -2.11
C ILE A 108 20.34 -7.40 -2.36
N THR A 109 21.45 -7.11 -3.03
CA THR A 109 22.57 -8.05 -3.15
C THR A 109 23.81 -7.43 -2.53
N LEU A 110 24.67 -8.25 -1.93
CA LEU A 110 25.96 -7.80 -1.42
C LEU A 110 26.92 -7.58 -2.59
N GLU A 111 27.68 -6.49 -2.53
CA GLU A 111 28.83 -6.31 -3.43
C GLU A 111 29.92 -7.31 -3.02
N ASN A 112 30.41 -8.09 -3.98
CA ASN A 112 31.56 -8.99 -3.80
C ASN A 112 32.87 -8.21 -3.70
#